data_AF-A0A085LCH8-F1
#
_entry.id   AF-A0A085LCH8-F1
#
_cell.length_a   1.000
_cell.length_b   1.000
_cell.length_c   1.000
_cell.angle_alpha   90.00
_cell.angle_beta   90.00
_cell.angle_gamma   90.00
#
_symmetry.space_group_name_H-M   'P 1'
#
loop_
_entity.id
_entity.type
_entity.pdbx_description
1 polymer ?
#
loop_
_entity_poly.entity_id
_entity_poly.type
_entity_poly.pdbx_seq_one_letter_code
_entity_poly.pdbx_strand_id
1 'polypeptide(L)'
;MLGRGKHRNPKKGACFMELASYLAGERWSDHPRCTHPLLAMLARAVNDLTVDPERPRLAPLIPSVIGLTSDDPHWDVRIALRAAVTALPIAPADRQQTLAVAIIGAEKMLDVLDDRPAGTLSAESADALASCPRTARWAQRFCEGARLRPTRFVRDAAPSIISAAVQGIAEACVSDPDERLRALLSATIDDCRAWAAAEPAPALDPEAWAPVVRAAGAGAR
;
A
#
# COMPACT_ATOMS: atom_id res chain seq x y z
N MET A 1 8.78 15.95 10.62
CA MET A 1 8.76 14.79 11.54
C MET A 1 9.21 13.54 10.80
N LEU A 2 8.44 13.08 9.81
CA LEU A 2 8.73 11.84 9.10
C LEU A 2 9.92 11.99 8.14
N GLY A 3 10.79 10.99 8.12
CA GLY A 3 11.93 10.87 7.21
C GLY A 3 11.78 9.68 6.26
N ARG A 4 12.56 9.69 5.17
CA ARG A 4 12.62 8.56 4.23
C ARG A 4 13.49 7.43 4.79
N GLY A 5 13.10 6.21 4.49
CA GLY A 5 13.84 5.01 4.84
C GLY A 5 13.90 4.73 6.34
N LYS A 6 14.77 3.78 6.69
CA LYS A 6 14.91 3.27 8.06
C LYS A 6 15.86 4.13 8.90
N HIS A 7 15.48 4.37 10.14
CA HIS A 7 16.25 5.08 11.16
C HIS A 7 16.70 4.13 12.27
N ARG A 8 17.93 4.30 12.75
CA ARG A 8 18.46 3.44 13.82
C ARG A 8 17.78 3.67 15.17
N ASN A 9 17.23 4.85 15.40
CA ASN A 9 16.56 5.24 16.65
C ASN A 9 15.76 6.55 16.47
N PRO A 10 14.83 6.87 17.40
CA PRO A 10 13.98 8.08 17.33
C PRO A 10 14.72 9.42 17.23
N LYS A 11 15.98 9.49 17.69
CA LYS A 11 16.77 10.74 17.66
C LYS A 11 17.27 11.08 16.25
N LYS A 12 17.09 10.19 15.27
CA LYS A 12 17.51 10.38 13.87
C LYS A 12 16.35 10.70 12.93
N GLY A 13 15.13 10.78 13.43
CA GLY A 13 13.91 10.78 12.62
C GLY A 13 13.12 9.50 12.82
N ALA A 14 11.99 9.42 12.13
CA ALA A 14 11.14 8.23 12.08
C ALA A 14 10.51 8.13 10.69
N CYS A 15 10.40 6.94 10.13
CA CYS A 15 9.42 6.69 9.08
C CYS A 15 8.04 6.42 9.70
N PHE A 16 7.02 6.31 8.87
CA PHE A 16 5.66 5.99 9.28
C PHE A 16 5.59 4.76 10.21
N MET A 17 6.20 3.64 9.79
CA MET A 17 6.09 2.36 10.52
C MET A 17 6.94 2.31 11.79
N GLU A 18 8.03 3.07 11.85
CA GLU A 18 8.82 3.19 13.07
C GLU A 18 8.04 3.89 14.19
N LEU A 19 7.36 4.99 13.85
CA LEU A 19 6.49 5.66 14.80
C LEU A 19 5.28 4.77 15.17
N ALA A 20 4.70 4.04 14.21
CA ALA A 20 3.66 3.04 14.52
C ALA A 20 4.16 1.98 15.52
N SER A 21 5.36 1.42 15.30
CA SER A 21 5.97 0.43 16.20
C SER A 21 6.12 0.95 17.63
N TYR A 22 6.57 2.20 17.75
CA TYR A 22 6.75 2.86 19.04
C TYR A 22 5.42 3.10 19.76
N LEU A 23 4.41 3.62 19.05
CA LEU A 23 3.08 3.86 19.60
C LEU A 23 2.37 2.55 20.01
N ALA A 24 2.66 1.45 19.32
CA ALA A 24 2.19 0.11 19.68
C ALA A 24 2.94 -0.52 20.87
N GLY A 25 3.94 0.17 21.43
CA GLY A 25 4.79 -0.38 22.51
C GLY A 25 5.77 -1.44 22.04
N GLU A 26 6.00 -1.58 20.74
CA GLU A 26 6.96 -2.51 20.17
C GLU A 26 8.38 -1.94 20.17
N ARG A 27 9.36 -2.81 19.86
CA ARG A 27 10.72 -2.39 19.58
C ARG A 27 10.72 -1.53 18.30
N TRP A 28 11.45 -0.41 18.34
CA TRP A 28 11.69 0.46 17.19
C TRP A 28 12.05 -0.33 15.92
N SER A 29 11.15 -0.34 14.95
CA SER A 29 11.28 -1.11 13.71
C SER A 29 10.41 -0.50 12.60
N ASP A 30 10.92 -0.48 11.38
CA ASP A 30 10.13 -0.19 10.17
C ASP A 30 9.33 -1.42 9.69
N HIS A 31 9.55 -2.58 10.31
CA HIS A 31 8.78 -3.81 10.10
C HIS A 31 8.16 -4.26 11.44
N PRO A 32 7.16 -3.55 11.99
CA PRO A 32 6.52 -3.95 13.24
C PRO A 32 5.60 -5.15 13.04
N ARG A 33 5.26 -5.80 14.15
CA ARG A 33 4.26 -6.89 14.19
C ARG A 33 2.85 -6.36 14.37
N CYS A 34 2.69 -5.13 14.84
CA CYS A 34 1.39 -4.50 15.09
C CYS A 34 0.58 -4.17 13.83
N THR A 35 1.12 -4.42 12.63
CA THR A 35 0.48 -4.10 11.35
C THR A 35 0.78 -5.19 10.34
N HIS A 36 -0.21 -5.52 9.51
CA HIS A 36 -0.12 -6.51 8.45
C HIS A 36 1.08 -6.23 7.53
N PRO A 37 1.93 -7.23 7.20
CA PRO A 37 3.19 -7.00 6.51
C PRO A 37 3.06 -6.23 5.19
N LEU A 38 2.03 -6.54 4.39
CA LEU A 38 1.82 -5.84 3.12
C LEU A 38 1.31 -4.40 3.29
N LEU A 39 0.48 -4.14 4.32
CA LEU A 39 0.04 -2.78 4.65
C LEU A 39 1.21 -1.94 5.18
N ALA A 40 2.06 -2.53 6.03
CA ALA A 40 3.28 -1.90 6.51
C ALA A 40 4.26 -1.60 5.36
N MET A 41 4.30 -2.46 4.34
CA MET A 41 5.09 -2.21 3.13
C MET A 41 4.52 -1.06 2.30
N LEU A 42 3.20 -1.01 2.08
CA LEU A 42 2.54 0.10 1.41
C LEU A 42 2.81 1.43 2.14
N ALA A 43 2.64 1.47 3.46
CA ALA A 43 2.86 2.66 4.27
C ALA A 43 4.31 3.17 4.18
N ARG A 44 5.30 2.27 4.18
CA ARG A 44 6.71 2.63 3.95
C ARG A 44 6.96 3.16 2.54
N ALA A 45 6.44 2.48 1.52
CA ALA A 45 6.62 2.92 0.14
C ALA A 45 6.00 4.30 -0.11
N VAL A 46 4.79 4.54 0.43
CA VAL A 46 4.14 5.85 0.40
C VAL A 46 4.97 6.89 1.15
N ASN A 47 5.39 6.63 2.39
CA ASN A 47 6.26 7.52 3.15
C ASN A 47 7.54 7.92 2.39
N ASP A 48 8.17 6.95 1.75
CA ASP A 48 9.46 7.11 1.08
C ASP A 48 9.33 7.83 -0.25
N LEU A 49 8.20 7.70 -0.95
CA LEU A 49 7.96 8.39 -2.21
C LEU A 49 7.28 9.76 -2.05
N THR A 50 6.59 10.00 -0.93
CA THR A 50 6.06 11.33 -0.61
C THR A 50 7.17 12.36 -0.42
N VAL A 51 7.02 13.55 -1.01
CA VAL A 51 8.00 14.65 -0.90
C VAL A 51 8.07 15.23 0.52
N ASP A 52 9.20 15.84 0.88
CA ASP A 52 9.45 16.31 2.26
C ASP A 52 8.39 17.27 2.81
N PRO A 53 7.89 18.27 2.03
CA PRO A 53 6.84 19.16 2.51
C PRO A 53 5.50 18.46 2.80
N GLU A 54 5.17 17.42 2.03
CA GLU A 54 3.88 16.73 2.14
C GLU A 54 3.91 15.57 3.15
N ARG A 55 5.08 15.00 3.43
CA ARG A 55 5.21 13.82 4.31
C ARG A 55 4.61 14.00 5.71
N PRO A 56 4.70 15.17 6.39
CA PRO A 56 4.03 15.39 7.66
C PRO A 56 2.51 15.13 7.62
N ARG A 57 1.87 15.28 6.46
CA ARG A 57 0.44 14.98 6.29
C ARG A 57 0.12 13.50 6.44
N LEU A 58 1.09 12.59 6.34
CA LEU A 58 0.86 11.16 6.59
C LEU A 58 0.71 10.84 8.07
N ALA A 59 1.28 11.65 8.96
CA ALA A 59 1.36 11.38 10.38
C ALA A 59 0.01 11.09 11.07
N PRO A 60 -1.09 11.81 10.77
CA PRO A 60 -2.38 11.52 11.39
C PRO A 60 -2.93 10.12 11.10
N LEU A 61 -2.43 9.41 10.08
CA LEU A 61 -2.84 8.03 9.76
C LEU A 61 -2.07 6.97 10.56
N ILE A 62 -1.05 7.34 11.34
CA ILE A 62 -0.17 6.35 11.99
C ILE A 62 -0.92 5.51 13.05
N PRO A 63 -1.76 6.09 13.93
CA PRO A 63 -2.47 5.27 14.90
C PRO A 63 -3.44 4.27 14.26
N SER A 64 -3.96 4.57 13.05
CA SER A 64 -5.02 3.76 12.45
C SER A 64 -4.56 2.43 11.86
N VAL A 65 -3.24 2.21 11.71
CA VAL A 65 -2.67 0.92 11.28
C VAL A 65 -2.35 -0.03 12.43
N ILE A 66 -2.40 0.44 13.67
CA ILE A 66 -2.02 -0.34 14.85
C ILE A 66 -3.12 -1.36 15.15
N GLY A 67 -2.71 -2.63 15.33
CA GLY A 67 -3.61 -3.75 15.56
C GLY A 67 -4.22 -4.34 14.29
N LEU A 68 -3.93 -3.79 13.11
CA LEU A 68 -4.43 -4.32 11.84
C LEU A 68 -3.55 -5.46 11.36
N THR A 69 -3.79 -6.66 11.89
CA THR A 69 -3.05 -7.88 11.56
C THR A 69 -4.00 -8.98 11.09
N SER A 70 -3.55 -9.83 10.17
CA SER A 70 -4.31 -10.98 9.69
C SER A 70 -3.37 -12.00 9.06
N ASP A 71 -3.72 -13.28 9.14
CA ASP A 71 -3.10 -14.37 8.38
C ASP A 71 -3.98 -14.82 7.20
N ASP A 72 -5.12 -14.15 6.99
CA ASP A 72 -6.02 -14.43 5.88
C ASP A 72 -5.42 -13.94 4.55
N PRO A 73 -5.16 -14.83 3.57
CA PRO A 73 -4.59 -14.45 2.28
C PRO A 73 -5.46 -13.46 1.48
N HIS A 74 -6.74 -13.28 1.81
CA HIS A 74 -7.57 -12.24 1.19
C HIS A 74 -7.00 -10.84 1.42
N TRP A 75 -6.36 -10.59 2.56
CA TRP A 75 -5.79 -9.28 2.87
C TRP A 75 -4.70 -8.90 1.87
N ASP A 76 -3.73 -9.80 1.62
CA ASP A 76 -2.68 -9.57 0.65
C ASP A 76 -3.23 -9.27 -0.75
N VAL A 77 -4.21 -10.08 -1.18
CA VAL A 77 -4.79 -9.97 -2.51
C VAL A 77 -5.57 -8.67 -2.67
N ARG A 78 -6.42 -8.32 -1.69
CA ARG A 78 -7.26 -7.12 -1.76
C ARG A 78 -6.44 -5.84 -1.59
N ILE A 79 -5.42 -5.82 -0.73
CA ILE A 79 -4.49 -4.69 -0.60
C ILE A 79 -3.72 -4.48 -1.92
N ALA A 80 -3.19 -5.55 -2.51
CA ALA A 80 -2.50 -5.47 -3.80
C ALA A 80 -3.44 -5.01 -4.92
N LEU A 81 -4.67 -5.52 -4.97
CA LEU A 81 -5.67 -5.13 -5.96
C LEU A 81 -6.05 -3.66 -5.82
N ARG A 82 -6.30 -3.17 -4.61
CA ARG A 82 -6.59 -1.74 -4.32
C ARG A 82 -5.51 -0.83 -4.89
N ALA A 83 -4.25 -1.16 -4.62
CA ALA A 83 -3.11 -0.39 -5.12
C ALA A 83 -3.04 -0.42 -6.65
N ALA A 84 -3.21 -1.59 -7.27
CA ALA A 84 -3.14 -1.74 -8.72
C ALA A 84 -4.27 -0.99 -9.44
N VAL A 85 -5.51 -1.13 -8.97
CA VAL A 85 -6.71 -0.45 -9.50
C VAL A 85 -6.56 1.07 -9.39
N THR A 86 -6.04 1.56 -8.26
CA THR A 86 -5.85 3.00 -8.03
C THR A 86 -4.75 3.58 -8.93
N ALA A 87 -3.66 2.85 -9.13
CA ALA A 87 -2.51 3.32 -9.89
C ALA A 87 -2.73 3.25 -11.41
N LEU A 88 -3.39 2.20 -11.92
CA LEU A 88 -3.45 1.90 -13.36
C LEU A 88 -3.91 3.09 -14.24
N PRO A 89 -4.98 3.84 -13.90
CA PRO A 89 -5.50 4.89 -14.79
C PRO A 89 -4.54 6.07 -15.01
N ILE A 90 -3.63 6.32 -14.07
CA ILE A 90 -2.73 7.47 -14.09
C ILE A 90 -1.26 7.08 -14.27
N ALA A 91 -0.94 5.80 -14.12
CA ALA A 91 0.42 5.31 -14.22
C ALA A 91 1.01 5.55 -15.62
N PRO A 92 2.33 5.78 -15.74
CA PRO A 92 3.05 5.79 -17.01
C PRO A 92 2.84 4.48 -17.80
N ALA A 93 2.87 4.57 -19.13
CA ALA A 93 2.49 3.46 -20.02
C ALA A 93 3.30 2.17 -19.82
N ASP A 94 4.59 2.28 -19.49
CA ASP A 94 5.48 1.16 -19.15
C ASP A 94 5.08 0.47 -17.83
N ARG A 95 4.51 1.21 -16.87
CA ARG A 95 3.97 0.67 -15.62
C ARG A 95 2.56 0.10 -15.78
N GLN A 96 1.74 0.65 -16.67
CA GLN A 96 0.37 0.18 -16.89
C GLN A 96 0.28 -1.31 -17.24
N GLN A 97 1.24 -1.84 -18.01
CA GLN A 97 1.28 -3.27 -18.35
C GLN A 97 1.37 -4.15 -17.10
N THR A 98 2.29 -3.80 -16.19
CA THR A 98 2.48 -4.52 -14.92
C THR A 98 1.22 -4.44 -14.05
N LEU A 99 0.61 -3.26 -13.96
CA LEU A 99 -0.58 -3.03 -13.15
C LEU A 99 -1.83 -3.73 -13.72
N ALA A 100 -2.01 -3.75 -15.05
CA ALA A 100 -3.11 -4.48 -15.67
C ALA A 100 -3.00 -6.00 -15.45
N VAL A 101 -1.78 -6.56 -15.54
CA VAL A 101 -1.51 -7.97 -15.19
C VAL A 101 -1.76 -8.22 -13.70
N ALA A 102 -1.40 -7.27 -12.84
CA ALA A 102 -1.65 -7.35 -11.39
C ALA A 102 -3.15 -7.41 -11.06
N ILE A 103 -3.97 -6.57 -11.68
CA ILE A 103 -5.44 -6.57 -11.48
C ILE A 103 -6.03 -7.92 -11.89
N ILE A 104 -5.71 -8.40 -13.09
CA ILE A 104 -6.21 -9.69 -13.59
C ILE A 104 -5.72 -10.85 -12.70
N GLY A 105 -4.46 -10.79 -12.27
CA GLY A 105 -3.88 -11.79 -11.38
C GLY A 105 -4.53 -11.83 -10.01
N ALA A 106 -4.79 -10.67 -9.41
CA ALA A 106 -5.45 -10.57 -8.11
C ALA A 106 -6.92 -11.02 -8.18
N GLU A 107 -7.66 -10.64 -9.22
CA GLU A 107 -9.04 -11.11 -9.42
C GLU A 107 -9.11 -12.62 -9.64
N LYS A 108 -8.20 -13.20 -10.44
CA LYS A 108 -8.08 -14.66 -10.55
C LYS A 108 -7.72 -15.34 -9.22
N MET A 109 -6.97 -14.67 -8.35
CA MET A 109 -6.68 -15.20 -7.02
C MET A 109 -7.93 -15.18 -6.14
N LEU A 110 -8.71 -14.10 -6.18
CA LEU A 110 -10.00 -14.05 -5.51
C LEU A 110 -10.97 -15.09 -6.07
N ASP A 111 -10.97 -15.38 -7.38
CA ASP A 111 -11.77 -16.49 -7.93
C ASP A 111 -11.42 -17.83 -7.26
N VAL A 112 -10.14 -18.08 -6.99
CA VAL A 112 -9.67 -19.29 -6.31
C VAL A 112 -10.03 -19.29 -4.82
N LEU A 113 -9.89 -18.15 -4.14
CA LEU A 113 -10.12 -18.06 -2.69
C LEU A 113 -11.61 -18.06 -2.34
N ASP A 114 -12.43 -17.39 -3.15
CA ASP A 114 -13.87 -17.20 -2.94
C ASP A 114 -14.74 -18.19 -3.76
N ASP A 115 -14.14 -19.15 -4.48
CA ASP A 115 -14.82 -20.09 -5.39
C ASP A 115 -15.74 -19.40 -6.42
N ARG A 116 -15.25 -18.30 -7.01
CA ARG A 116 -16.00 -17.51 -8.01
C ARG A 116 -15.78 -18.06 -9.42
N PRO A 117 -16.71 -17.80 -10.36
CA PRO A 117 -16.50 -18.12 -11.77
C PRO A 117 -15.18 -17.53 -12.29
N ALA A 118 -14.42 -18.32 -13.05
CA ALA A 118 -13.12 -17.89 -13.55
C ALA A 118 -13.23 -16.65 -14.46
N GLY A 119 -12.41 -15.64 -14.18
CA GLY A 119 -12.41 -14.37 -14.91
C GLY A 119 -13.43 -13.37 -14.39
N THR A 120 -13.94 -13.56 -13.17
CA THR A 120 -14.79 -12.56 -12.52
C THR A 120 -13.97 -11.29 -12.25
N LEU A 121 -14.55 -10.13 -12.54
CA LEU A 121 -13.97 -8.82 -12.22
C LEU A 121 -14.94 -8.08 -11.32
N SER A 122 -14.44 -7.44 -10.27
CA SER A 122 -15.17 -6.39 -9.58
C SER A 122 -15.41 -5.19 -10.50
N ALA A 123 -16.39 -4.35 -10.15
CA ALA A 123 -16.67 -3.12 -10.90
C ALA A 123 -15.43 -2.22 -11.00
N GLU A 124 -14.71 -2.04 -9.89
CA GLU A 124 -13.53 -1.19 -9.84
C GLU A 124 -12.38 -1.73 -10.72
N SER A 125 -12.17 -3.05 -10.74
CA SER A 125 -11.21 -3.70 -11.65
C SER A 125 -11.59 -3.52 -13.11
N ALA A 126 -12.89 -3.68 -13.43
CA ALA A 126 -13.39 -3.49 -14.79
C ALA A 126 -13.20 -2.04 -15.26
N ASP A 127 -13.52 -1.06 -14.41
CA ASP A 127 -13.38 0.37 -14.70
C ASP A 127 -11.92 0.77 -14.89
N ALA A 128 -11.01 0.32 -14.02
CA ALA A 128 -9.58 0.60 -14.17
C ALA A 128 -8.99 -0.04 -15.44
N LEU A 129 -9.40 -1.24 -15.82
CA LEU A 129 -8.96 -1.86 -17.08
C LEU A 129 -9.56 -1.12 -18.28
N ALA A 130 -10.79 -0.62 -18.18
CA ALA A 130 -11.45 0.15 -19.24
C ALA A 130 -10.77 1.50 -19.52
N SER A 131 -10.09 2.11 -18.54
CA SER A 131 -9.34 3.35 -18.76
C SER A 131 -8.11 3.17 -19.66
N CYS A 132 -7.61 1.94 -19.81
CA CYS A 132 -6.42 1.62 -20.61
C CYS A 132 -6.67 0.41 -21.54
N PRO A 133 -7.59 0.51 -22.52
CA PRO A 133 -8.14 -0.67 -23.21
C PRO A 133 -7.12 -1.45 -24.05
N ARG A 134 -6.09 -0.77 -24.58
CA ARG A 134 -4.99 -1.44 -25.30
C ARG A 134 -4.16 -2.31 -24.35
N THR A 135 -3.81 -1.75 -23.20
CA THR A 135 -3.05 -2.44 -22.14
C THR A 135 -3.87 -3.58 -21.55
N ALA A 136 -5.15 -3.36 -21.27
CA ALA A 136 -6.05 -4.39 -20.74
C ALA A 136 -6.16 -5.61 -21.67
N ARG A 137 -6.38 -5.40 -22.97
CA ARG A 137 -6.42 -6.52 -23.95
C ARG A 137 -5.10 -7.28 -24.03
N TRP A 138 -3.98 -6.58 -23.96
CA TRP A 138 -2.66 -7.23 -23.92
C TRP A 138 -2.49 -8.06 -22.63
N ALA A 139 -2.85 -7.50 -21.49
CA ALA A 139 -2.73 -8.17 -20.19
C ALA A 139 -3.64 -9.40 -20.09
N GLN A 140 -4.86 -9.32 -20.63
CA GLN A 140 -5.78 -10.47 -20.74
C GLN A 140 -5.11 -11.64 -21.47
N ARG A 141 -4.54 -11.39 -22.67
CA ARG A 141 -3.81 -12.39 -23.45
C ARG A 141 -2.59 -12.92 -22.72
N PHE A 142 -1.83 -12.03 -22.07
CA PHE A 142 -0.65 -12.42 -21.30
C PHE A 142 -1.01 -13.36 -20.13
N CYS A 143 -2.16 -13.15 -19.51
CA CYS A 143 -2.65 -13.95 -18.39
C CYS A 143 -3.42 -15.22 -18.82
N GLU A 144 -3.67 -15.45 -20.11
CA GLU A 144 -4.33 -16.67 -20.59
C GLU A 144 -3.52 -17.91 -20.19
N GLY A 145 -4.18 -18.92 -19.61
CA GLY A 145 -3.53 -20.16 -19.15
C GLY A 145 -2.60 -20.03 -17.94
N ALA A 146 -2.38 -18.82 -17.40
CA ALA A 146 -1.58 -18.63 -16.19
C ALA A 146 -2.23 -19.33 -14.99
N ARG A 147 -1.47 -20.23 -14.33
CA ARG A 147 -1.88 -20.88 -13.09
C ARG A 147 -1.30 -20.14 -11.90
N LEU A 148 -2.17 -19.56 -11.08
CA LEU A 148 -1.76 -18.87 -9.86
C LEU A 148 -1.79 -19.82 -8.67
N ARG A 149 -0.90 -19.61 -7.70
CA ARG A 149 -0.88 -20.32 -6.43
C ARG A 149 -0.92 -19.28 -5.30
N PRO A 150 -1.85 -19.38 -4.32
CA PRO A 150 -1.99 -18.38 -3.26
C PRO A 150 -0.68 -18.05 -2.56
N THR A 151 0.10 -19.06 -2.18
CA THR A 151 1.37 -18.90 -1.46
C THR A 151 2.43 -18.12 -2.24
N ARG A 152 2.53 -18.34 -3.56
CA ARG A 152 3.47 -17.56 -4.40
C ARG A 152 2.95 -16.15 -4.66
N PHE A 153 1.64 -15.98 -4.76
CA PHE A 153 1.06 -14.67 -4.95
C PHE A 153 1.36 -13.76 -3.75
N VAL A 154 1.05 -14.24 -2.54
CA VAL A 154 1.31 -13.52 -1.29
C VAL A 154 2.79 -13.18 -1.14
N ARG A 155 3.69 -14.15 -1.34
CA ARG A 155 5.12 -13.96 -1.11
C ARG A 155 5.81 -13.09 -2.17
N ASP A 156 5.48 -13.30 -3.44
CA ASP A 156 6.28 -12.76 -4.56
C ASP A 156 5.52 -11.66 -5.32
N ALA A 157 4.25 -11.89 -5.65
CA ALA A 157 3.48 -11.00 -6.50
C ALA A 157 2.99 -9.76 -5.73
N ALA A 158 2.36 -9.94 -4.56
CA ALA A 158 1.75 -8.85 -3.81
C ALA A 158 2.75 -7.73 -3.45
N PRO A 159 3.98 -8.02 -2.95
CA PRO A 159 4.98 -6.98 -2.76
C PRO A 159 5.38 -6.25 -4.05
N SER A 160 5.58 -7.00 -5.14
CA SER A 160 5.92 -6.42 -6.44
C SER A 160 4.83 -5.48 -6.97
N ILE A 161 3.55 -5.84 -6.75
CA ILE A 161 2.39 -5.03 -7.14
C ILE A 161 2.37 -3.71 -6.38
N ILE A 162 2.56 -3.73 -5.05
CA ILE A 162 2.61 -2.50 -4.25
C ILE A 162 3.75 -1.60 -4.71
N SER A 163 4.95 -2.15 -4.93
CA SER A 163 6.07 -1.33 -5.43
C SER A 163 5.75 -0.69 -6.78
N ALA A 164 5.18 -1.45 -7.73
CA ALA A 164 4.81 -0.93 -9.04
C ALA A 164 3.70 0.12 -8.97
N ALA A 165 2.71 -0.06 -8.09
CA ALA A 165 1.59 0.85 -7.93
C ALA A 165 2.03 2.19 -7.32
N VAL A 166 2.78 2.16 -6.21
CA VAL A 166 3.24 3.38 -5.55
C VAL A 166 4.22 4.15 -6.43
N GLN A 167 5.14 3.46 -7.13
CA GLN A 167 6.00 4.09 -8.14
C GLN A 167 5.17 4.68 -9.29
N GLY A 168 4.18 3.94 -9.81
CA GLY A 168 3.32 4.41 -10.88
C GLY A 168 2.55 5.68 -10.53
N ILE A 169 2.09 5.83 -9.28
CA ILE A 169 1.43 7.05 -8.80
C ILE A 169 2.47 8.19 -8.61
N ALA A 170 3.62 7.89 -8.04
CA ALA A 170 4.67 8.89 -7.79
C ALA A 170 5.27 9.47 -9.09
N GLU A 171 5.34 8.66 -10.15
CA GLU A 171 5.87 9.01 -11.47
C GLU A 171 4.77 9.46 -12.46
N ALA A 172 3.51 9.49 -12.03
CA ALA A 172 2.38 9.88 -12.87
C ALA A 172 2.48 11.36 -13.31
N CYS A 173 2.05 11.64 -14.53
CA CYS A 173 1.96 13.00 -15.06
C CYS A 173 0.68 13.71 -14.54
N VAL A 174 0.61 13.91 -13.23
CA VAL A 174 -0.51 14.55 -12.52
C VAL A 174 0.03 15.63 -11.58
N SER A 175 -0.80 16.61 -11.22
CA SER A 175 -0.41 17.71 -10.35
C SER A 175 -0.38 17.36 -8.86
N ASP A 176 -0.99 16.23 -8.47
CA ASP A 176 -1.31 15.85 -7.09
C ASP A 176 -0.83 14.43 -6.69
N PRO A 177 0.39 13.97 -7.07
CA PRO A 177 0.82 12.60 -6.79
C PRO A 177 0.88 12.27 -5.29
N ASP A 178 1.35 13.19 -4.45
CA ASP A 178 1.43 12.99 -2.98
C ASP A 178 0.05 12.84 -2.33
N GLU A 179 -0.94 13.62 -2.79
CA GLU A 179 -2.32 13.50 -2.32
C GLU A 179 -2.91 12.15 -2.70
N ARG A 180 -2.64 11.67 -3.92
CA ARG A 180 -3.10 10.34 -4.38
C ARG A 180 -2.42 9.21 -3.62
N LEU A 181 -1.13 9.31 -3.32
CA LEU A 181 -0.42 8.34 -2.48
C LEU A 181 -1.01 8.29 -1.07
N ARG A 182 -1.27 9.46 -0.47
CA ARG A 182 -1.93 9.57 0.83
C ARG A 182 -3.35 9.00 0.80
N ALA A 183 -4.13 9.29 -0.24
CA ALA A 183 -5.49 8.78 -0.42
C ALA A 183 -5.50 7.25 -0.59
N LEU A 184 -4.58 6.69 -1.38
CA LEU A 184 -4.39 5.24 -1.50
C LEU A 184 -4.11 4.60 -0.14
N LEU A 185 -3.16 5.17 0.63
CA LEU A 185 -2.85 4.66 1.96
C LEU A 185 -4.08 4.74 2.88
N SER A 186 -4.77 5.88 2.93
CA SER A 186 -5.97 6.07 3.75
C SER A 186 -7.06 5.06 3.41
N ALA A 187 -7.42 4.92 2.13
CA ALA A 187 -8.44 4.00 1.68
C ALA A 187 -8.07 2.54 1.99
N THR A 188 -6.81 2.16 1.79
CA THR A 188 -6.35 0.79 2.12
C THR A 188 -6.41 0.53 3.64
N ILE A 189 -6.13 1.54 4.47
CA ILE A 189 -6.29 1.43 5.92
C ILE A 189 -7.76 1.25 6.26
N ASP A 190 -8.66 2.05 5.68
CA ASP A 190 -10.10 1.97 5.94
C ASP A 190 -10.66 0.59 5.55
N ASP A 191 -10.24 0.03 4.41
CA ASP A 191 -10.55 -1.33 3.99
C ASP A 191 -10.11 -2.37 5.04
N CYS A 192 -8.85 -2.31 5.48
CA CYS A 192 -8.32 -3.24 6.48
C CYS A 192 -9.04 -3.12 7.83
N ARG A 193 -9.40 -1.90 8.22
CA ARG A 193 -10.17 -1.64 9.45
C ARG A 193 -11.58 -2.21 9.36
N ALA A 194 -12.22 -2.08 8.20
CA ALA A 194 -13.53 -2.69 7.95
C ALA A 194 -13.45 -4.23 8.02
N TRP A 195 -12.44 -4.84 7.41
CA TRP A 195 -12.25 -6.31 7.46
C TRP A 195 -11.93 -6.81 8.87
N ALA A 196 -11.20 -6.04 9.67
CA ALA A 196 -10.89 -6.36 11.05
C ALA A 196 -12.01 -6.03 12.05
N ALA A 197 -13.10 -5.38 11.61
CA ALA A 197 -14.11 -4.78 12.48
C ALA A 197 -13.48 -3.90 13.59
N ALA A 198 -12.49 -3.10 13.22
CA ALA A 198 -11.68 -2.35 14.18
C ALA A 198 -12.41 -1.10 14.71
N GLU A 199 -12.38 -0.93 16.03
CA GLU A 199 -12.84 0.29 16.72
C GLU A 199 -12.09 1.54 16.24
N PRO A 200 -12.73 2.73 16.18
CA PRO A 200 -12.11 3.97 15.71
C PRO A 200 -10.71 4.22 16.29
N ALA A 201 -9.76 4.54 15.42
CA ALA A 201 -8.39 4.81 15.84
C ALA A 201 -8.34 6.08 16.69
N PRO A 202 -7.52 6.12 17.75
CA PRO A 202 -7.28 7.34 18.48
C PRO A 202 -6.57 8.36 17.59
N ALA A 203 -6.78 9.65 17.87
CA ALA A 203 -6.01 10.70 17.23
C ALA A 203 -4.52 10.59 17.62
N LEU A 204 -3.63 11.01 16.72
CA LEU A 204 -2.21 11.07 17.03
C LEU A 204 -1.96 12.16 18.08
N ASP A 205 -1.65 11.76 19.31
CA ASP A 205 -1.30 12.67 20.40
C ASP A 205 0.18 13.10 20.31
N PRO A 206 0.49 14.39 20.11
CA PRO A 206 1.86 14.91 20.13
C PRO A 206 2.60 14.60 21.43
N GLU A 207 1.94 14.57 22.59
CA GLU A 207 2.61 14.32 23.88
C GLU A 207 3.20 12.91 23.94
N ALA A 208 2.58 11.94 23.25
CA ALA A 208 3.03 10.56 23.22
C ALA A 208 4.35 10.36 22.45
N TRP A 209 4.66 11.19 21.45
CA TRP A 209 5.80 10.96 20.54
C TRP A 209 6.77 12.13 20.39
N ALA A 210 6.33 13.39 20.53
CA ALA A 210 7.16 14.58 20.27
C ALA A 210 8.39 14.68 21.19
N PRO A 211 8.35 14.24 22.47
CA PRO A 211 9.53 14.23 23.33
C PRO A 211 10.60 13.21 22.87
N VAL A 212 10.20 12.20 22.09
CA VAL A 212 11.04 11.03 21.76
C VAL A 212 11.58 11.11 20.34
N VAL A 213 10.74 11.48 19.37
CA VAL A 213 11.10 11.52 17.95
C VAL A 213 11.58 12.91 17.57
N ARG A 214 12.84 12.99 17.15
CA ARG A 214 13.35 14.23 16.53
C ARG A 214 12.85 14.32 15.10
N ALA A 215 12.69 15.54 14.59
CA ALA A 215 12.51 15.73 13.16
C ALA A 215 13.66 15.04 12.41
N ALA A 216 13.33 14.27 11.38
CA ALA A 216 14.34 13.83 10.42
C ALA A 216 15.13 15.06 9.98
N GLY A 217 16.44 15.07 10.23
CA GLY A 217 17.29 16.16 9.77
C GLY A 217 17.17 16.26 8.25
N ALA A 218 17.27 17.48 7.70
CA ALA A 218 17.46 17.66 6.26
C ALA A 218 18.79 17.02 5.86
N GLY A 219 18.80 15.70 5.69
CA GLY A 219 19.96 14.90 5.37
C GLY A 219 20.16 14.86 3.88
N ALA A 220 21.34 15.32 3.46
CA ALA A 220 21.81 15.47 2.10
C ALA A 220 21.46 14.30 1.16
N ARG A 221 21.17 14.70 -0.09
CA ARG A 221 20.99 13.84 -1.28
C ARG A 221 22.11 12.82 -1.44
#